data_AF-A0AB38G2F4-F1
#
_entry.id   AF-A0AB38G2F4-F1
#
_cell.length_a   1.000
_cell.length_b   1.000
_cell.length_c   1.000
_cell.angle_alpha   90.00
_cell.angle_beta   90.00
_cell.angle_gamma   90.00
#
_symmetry.space_group_name_H-M   'P 1'
#
loop_
_entity.id
_entity.type
_entity.pdbx_description
1 polymer ?
#
loop_
_entity_poly.entity_id
_entity_poly.type
_entity_poly.pdbx_seq_one_letter_code
_entity_poly.pdbx_strand_id
1 'polypeptide(L)'
;MTVGDSRIMSILYAPASYTHRSHLPEIFRASEIREDRLLNFWLLRCGKLSDLPARWQPDEATCSLLLSHWHLIPLAAHLIGGYLQRNRLPEMGAVLMSDPRLQAFISLPLLHEVTLEGDIPFDTASCGATFLLGQFPGLPAALRQRLMLHFPSGMALAQFTAPKTLNHINLLRMAFTYAHHYY
;
A
#
# COMPACT_ATOMS: atom_id res chain seq x y z
N MET A 1 8.40 -0.77 -26.15
CA MET A 1 7.92 -0.89 -24.76
C MET A 1 7.04 0.29 -24.47
N THR A 2 5.79 0.06 -24.10
CA THR A 2 4.89 1.14 -23.65
C THR A 2 5.30 1.59 -22.25
N VAL A 3 4.90 2.80 -21.83
CA VAL A 3 5.16 3.31 -20.47
C VAL A 3 4.57 2.38 -19.40
N GLY A 4 3.47 1.69 -19.71
CA GLY A 4 2.87 0.66 -18.85
C GLY A 4 3.79 -0.54 -18.64
N ASP A 5 4.44 -1.02 -19.70
CA ASP A 5 5.39 -2.15 -19.63
C ASP A 5 6.58 -1.80 -18.72
N SER A 6 7.13 -0.59 -18.83
CA SER A 6 8.26 -0.17 -18.00
C SER A 6 7.93 -0.13 -16.51
N ARG A 7 6.70 0.25 -16.13
CA ARG A 7 6.27 0.30 -14.72
C ARG A 7 6.04 -1.09 -14.16
N ILE A 8 5.41 -1.97 -14.92
CA ILE A 8 5.26 -3.37 -14.51
C ILE A 8 6.64 -4.00 -14.33
N MET A 9 7.59 -3.74 -15.23
CA MET A 9 8.97 -4.24 -15.09
C MET A 9 9.65 -3.71 -13.83
N SER A 10 9.50 -2.42 -13.48
CA SER A 10 10.07 -1.90 -12.23
C SER A 10 9.43 -2.52 -10.99
N ILE A 11 8.11 -2.75 -11.01
CA ILE A 11 7.43 -3.47 -9.92
C ILE A 11 7.96 -4.90 -9.83
N LEU A 12 8.11 -5.60 -10.96
CA LEU A 12 8.49 -7.01 -10.94
C LEU A 12 9.95 -7.24 -10.57
N TYR A 13 10.86 -6.37 -11.02
CA TYR A 13 12.31 -6.63 -10.99
C TYR A 13 13.13 -5.61 -10.20
N ALA A 14 12.53 -4.52 -9.70
CA ALA A 14 13.22 -3.54 -8.87
C ALA A 14 12.62 -3.38 -7.45
N PRO A 15 12.38 -4.47 -6.69
CA PRO A 15 11.76 -4.39 -5.36
C PRO A 15 12.53 -3.57 -4.32
N ALA A 16 13.84 -3.42 -4.46
CA ALA A 16 14.65 -2.61 -3.54
C ALA A 16 14.19 -1.15 -3.48
N SER A 17 13.61 -0.62 -4.57
CA SER A 17 13.13 0.77 -4.64
C SER A 17 11.90 1.05 -3.76
N TYR A 18 11.17 0.02 -3.32
CA TYR A 18 9.92 0.20 -2.58
C TYR A 18 9.77 -0.74 -1.38
N THR A 19 10.70 -1.67 -1.17
CA THR A 19 10.63 -2.61 -0.06
C THR A 19 10.95 -1.94 1.26
N HIS A 20 10.11 -2.17 2.26
CA HIS A 20 10.32 -1.71 3.62
C HIS A 20 11.56 -2.36 4.22
N ARG A 21 12.40 -1.54 4.88
CA ARG A 21 13.70 -1.93 5.45
C ARG A 21 13.68 -3.16 6.37
N SER A 22 12.53 -3.46 7.00
CA SER A 22 12.42 -4.61 7.90
C SER A 22 12.42 -5.96 7.18
N HIS A 23 12.19 -6.00 5.86
CA HIS A 23 12.35 -7.22 5.05
C HIS A 23 13.81 -7.53 4.76
N LEU A 24 14.70 -6.53 4.89
CA LEU A 24 16.11 -6.70 4.59
C LEU A 24 16.83 -7.36 5.77
N PRO A 25 17.81 -8.25 5.53
CA PRO A 25 18.71 -8.75 6.57
C PRO A 25 19.61 -7.62 7.09
N GLU A 26 20.18 -7.83 8.27
CA GLU A 26 20.96 -6.83 9.00
C GLU A 26 22.13 -6.25 8.18
N ILE A 27 22.83 -7.10 7.43
CA ILE A 27 23.95 -6.70 6.56
C ILE A 27 23.57 -5.62 5.53
N PHE A 28 22.34 -5.65 5.02
CA PHE A 28 21.84 -4.64 4.08
C PHE A 28 21.26 -3.41 4.80
N ARG A 29 20.81 -3.55 6.05
CA ARG A 29 20.33 -2.41 6.86
C ARG A 29 21.47 -1.52 7.33
N ALA A 30 22.62 -2.11 7.66
CA ALA A 30 23.80 -1.43 8.17
C ALA A 30 24.49 -0.51 7.13
N SER A 31 23.98 -0.45 5.88
CA SER A 31 24.46 0.42 4.79
C SER A 31 25.87 0.12 4.27
N GLU A 32 26.50 -0.98 4.68
CA GLU A 32 27.81 -1.42 4.16
C GLU A 32 27.73 -1.87 2.70
N ILE A 33 26.56 -2.37 2.26
CA ILE A 33 26.30 -2.78 0.87
C ILE A 33 24.96 -2.17 0.42
N ARG A 34 25.02 -1.11 -0.38
CA ARG A 34 23.85 -0.43 -0.99
C ARG A 34 23.83 -0.58 -2.51
N GLU A 35 24.09 -1.78 -3.02
CA GLU A 35 23.94 -2.04 -4.44
C GLU A 35 22.53 -2.56 -4.75
N ASP A 36 21.70 -1.71 -5.36
CA ASP A 36 20.30 -2.01 -5.68
C ASP A 36 20.14 -3.31 -6.49
N ARG A 37 21.10 -3.62 -7.36
CA ARG A 37 21.09 -4.87 -8.14
C ARG A 37 21.17 -6.10 -7.25
N LEU A 38 22.05 -6.09 -6.26
CA LEU A 38 22.21 -7.18 -5.31
C LEU A 38 20.99 -7.31 -4.40
N LEU A 39 20.45 -6.18 -3.94
CA LEU A 39 19.22 -6.13 -3.14
C LEU A 39 18.02 -6.68 -3.92
N ASN A 40 17.84 -6.26 -5.17
CA ASN A 40 16.79 -6.77 -6.05
C ASN A 40 16.91 -8.28 -6.25
N PHE A 41 18.12 -8.76 -6.56
CA PHE A 41 18.38 -10.19 -6.71
C PHE A 41 18.06 -10.97 -5.45
N TRP A 42 18.51 -10.48 -4.29
CA TRP A 42 18.26 -11.10 -2.99
C TRP A 42 16.75 -11.16 -2.68
N LEU A 43 16.03 -10.03 -2.84
CA LEU A 43 14.59 -9.96 -2.59
C LEU A 43 13.79 -10.91 -3.50
N LEU A 44 14.14 -10.98 -4.78
CA LEU A 44 13.50 -11.89 -5.73
C LEU A 44 13.75 -13.35 -5.37
N ARG A 45 15.00 -13.70 -5.07
CA ARG A 45 15.40 -15.09 -4.83
C ARG A 45 15.02 -15.59 -3.44
N CYS A 46 15.33 -14.83 -2.39
CA CYS A 46 15.07 -15.21 -1.00
C CYS A 46 13.61 -14.97 -0.61
N GLY A 47 12.97 -13.92 -1.14
CA GLY A 47 11.55 -13.65 -0.93
C GLY A 47 10.61 -14.59 -1.69
N LYS A 48 11.16 -15.46 -2.58
CA LYS A 48 10.39 -16.40 -3.42
C LYS A 48 9.22 -15.71 -4.11
N LEU A 49 9.48 -14.52 -4.65
CA LEU A 49 8.44 -13.70 -5.28
C LEU A 49 7.97 -14.38 -6.56
N SER A 50 6.66 -14.57 -6.69
CA SER A 50 6.06 -15.26 -7.82
C SER A 50 6.20 -14.44 -9.10
N ASP A 51 6.23 -15.13 -10.23
CA ASP A 51 6.16 -14.50 -11.55
C ASP A 51 4.72 -14.07 -11.89
N LEU A 52 4.62 -13.03 -12.70
CA LEU A 52 3.33 -12.57 -13.22
C LEU A 52 2.81 -13.57 -14.27
N PRO A 53 1.52 -13.93 -14.28
CA PRO A 53 0.96 -14.78 -15.32
C PRO A 53 1.14 -14.15 -16.71
N ALA A 54 1.54 -14.96 -17.70
CA ALA A 54 1.97 -14.47 -19.03
C ALA A 54 0.92 -13.64 -19.80
N ARG A 55 -0.37 -13.80 -19.47
CA ARG A 55 -1.49 -13.08 -20.11
C ARG A 55 -2.20 -12.12 -19.17
N TRP A 56 -1.62 -11.84 -18.01
CA TRP A 56 -2.24 -10.92 -17.07
C TRP A 56 -2.18 -9.49 -17.61
N GLN A 57 -3.32 -8.81 -17.56
CA GLN A 57 -3.43 -7.39 -17.85
C GLN A 57 -4.32 -6.74 -16.79
N PRO A 58 -4.08 -5.47 -16.42
CA PRO A 58 -5.02 -4.72 -15.59
C PRO A 58 -6.31 -4.52 -16.38
N ASP A 59 -7.39 -5.12 -15.90
CA ASP A 59 -8.73 -5.08 -16.50
C ASP A 59 -9.52 -3.82 -16.10
N GLU A 60 -9.10 -3.13 -15.04
CA GLU A 60 -9.85 -2.03 -14.44
C GLU A 60 -9.02 -0.76 -14.25
N ALA A 61 -9.67 0.40 -14.38
CA ALA A 61 -9.05 1.73 -14.19
C ALA A 61 -8.44 1.89 -12.79
N THR A 62 -9.06 1.32 -11.76
CA THR A 62 -8.54 1.33 -10.38
C THR A 62 -7.26 0.51 -10.25
N CYS A 63 -7.13 -0.60 -10.98
CA CYS A 63 -5.90 -1.40 -11.00
C CYS A 63 -4.78 -0.62 -11.70
N SER A 64 -5.11 0.03 -12.83
CA SER A 64 -4.17 0.91 -13.53
C SER A 64 -3.68 2.06 -12.64
N LEU A 65 -4.56 2.66 -11.82
CA LEU A 65 -4.21 3.69 -10.85
C LEU A 65 -3.25 3.19 -9.77
N LEU A 66 -3.50 1.99 -9.22
CA LEU A 66 -2.61 1.36 -8.24
C LEU A 66 -1.21 1.16 -8.83
N LEU A 67 -1.14 0.59 -10.04
CA LEU A 67 0.14 0.33 -10.71
C LEU A 67 0.88 1.62 -11.07
N SER A 68 0.17 2.68 -11.48
CA SER A 68 0.81 3.96 -11.81
C SER A 68 1.39 4.67 -10.60
N HIS A 69 0.80 4.46 -9.42
CA HIS A 69 1.20 5.10 -8.17
C HIS A 69 1.79 4.09 -7.17
N TRP A 70 2.49 3.07 -7.68
CA TRP A 70 3.00 1.98 -6.85
C TRP A 70 3.88 2.46 -5.69
N HIS A 71 4.71 3.46 -5.92
CA HIS A 71 5.58 4.07 -4.90
C HIS A 71 4.81 4.83 -3.80
N LEU A 72 3.57 5.24 -4.06
CA LEU A 72 2.71 5.95 -3.11
C LEU A 72 1.86 5.00 -2.25
N ILE A 73 1.94 3.69 -2.46
CA ILE A 73 1.16 2.70 -1.70
C ILE A 73 1.26 2.89 -0.17
N PRO A 74 2.44 3.09 0.44
CA PRO A 74 2.53 3.26 1.89
C PRO A 74 1.77 4.50 2.38
N LEU A 75 1.89 5.62 1.65
CA LEU A 75 1.23 6.88 1.98
C LEU A 75 -0.29 6.78 1.78
N ALA A 76 -0.73 6.23 0.66
CA ALA A 76 -2.14 6.00 0.39
C ALA A 76 -2.75 5.07 1.45
N ALA A 77 -2.06 4.00 1.86
CA ALA A 77 -2.49 3.11 2.93
C ALA A 77 -2.59 3.86 4.27
N HIS A 78 -1.60 4.68 4.62
CA HIS A 78 -1.64 5.49 5.84
C HIS A 78 -2.85 6.44 5.88
N LEU A 79 -3.11 7.16 4.78
CA LEU A 79 -4.25 8.07 4.62
C LEU A 79 -5.59 7.33 4.72
N ILE A 80 -5.72 6.22 4.01
CA ILE A 80 -6.91 5.35 4.05
C ILE A 80 -7.14 4.84 5.46
N GLY A 81 -6.11 4.27 6.10
CA GLY A 81 -6.21 3.71 7.43
C GLY A 81 -6.60 4.75 8.49
N GLY A 82 -6.06 5.96 8.41
CA GLY A 82 -6.46 7.06 9.29
C GLY A 82 -7.88 7.53 9.03
N TYR A 83 -8.33 7.59 7.77
CA TYR A 83 -9.72 7.93 7.45
C TYR A 83 -10.70 6.88 7.99
N LEU A 84 -10.38 5.59 7.84
CA LEU A 84 -11.20 4.49 8.36
C LEU A 84 -11.30 4.50 9.89
N GLN A 85 -10.28 5.04 10.57
CA GLN A 85 -10.22 5.16 12.02
C GLN A 85 -10.67 6.55 12.52
N ARG A 86 -11.23 7.41 11.66
CA ARG A 86 -11.51 8.82 12.00
C ARG A 86 -12.45 9.02 13.20
N ASN A 87 -13.35 8.07 13.44
CA ASN A 87 -14.29 8.13 14.57
C ASN A 87 -13.63 7.69 15.89
N ARG A 88 -12.45 7.07 15.82
CA ARG A 88 -11.66 6.59 16.96
C ARG A 88 -10.40 7.43 17.21
N LEU A 89 -10.22 8.54 16.47
CA LEU A 89 -9.08 9.45 16.63
C LEU A 89 -8.87 9.94 18.07
N PRO A 90 -9.92 10.26 18.86
CA PRO A 90 -9.72 10.69 20.24
C PRO A 90 -9.03 9.62 21.10
N GLU A 91 -9.26 8.34 20.79
CA GLU A 91 -8.67 7.18 21.49
C GLU A 91 -7.21 6.93 21.07
N MET A 92 -6.84 7.31 19.85
CA MET A 92 -5.51 7.11 19.28
C MET A 92 -4.46 8.15 19.75
N GLY A 93 -4.90 9.20 20.44
CA GLY A 93 -4.03 10.15 21.12
C GLY A 93 -3.02 10.86 20.21
N ALA A 94 -1.78 11.01 20.69
CA ALA A 94 -0.74 11.84 20.09
C ALA A 94 -0.25 11.40 18.70
N VAL A 95 -0.50 10.16 18.28
CA VAL A 95 0.04 9.58 17.02
C VAL A 95 -0.62 10.18 15.77
N LEU A 96 -1.90 10.55 15.84
CA LEU A 96 -2.58 11.28 14.76
C LEU A 96 -2.40 12.79 14.89
N MET A 97 -2.01 13.27 16.07
CA MET A 97 -1.71 14.67 16.33
C MET A 97 -0.40 15.13 15.66
N SER A 98 0.46 14.19 15.25
CA SER A 98 1.80 14.49 14.69
C SER A 98 1.87 14.56 13.17
N ASP A 99 0.88 14.05 12.42
CA ASP A 99 0.82 14.17 10.96
C ASP A 99 -0.28 15.17 10.53
N PRO A 100 0.08 16.44 10.23
CA PRO A 100 -0.90 17.46 9.83
C PRO A 100 -1.53 17.16 8.46
N ARG A 101 -0.83 16.44 7.58
CA ARG A 101 -1.34 16.10 6.24
C ARG A 101 -2.40 15.02 6.36
N LEU A 102 -2.20 14.05 7.26
CA LEU A 102 -3.23 13.06 7.59
C LEU A 102 -4.45 13.73 8.22
N GLN A 103 -4.27 14.64 9.17
CA GLN A 103 -5.38 15.40 9.77
C GLN A 103 -6.21 16.15 8.73
N ALA A 104 -5.55 16.88 7.83
CA ALA A 104 -6.23 17.57 6.75
C ALA A 104 -7.00 16.60 5.83
N PHE A 105 -6.42 15.44 5.52
CA PHE A 105 -7.07 14.42 4.71
C PHE A 105 -8.32 13.83 5.38
N ILE A 106 -8.25 13.45 6.65
CA ILE A 106 -9.39 12.82 7.35
C ILE A 106 -10.52 13.82 7.63
N SER A 107 -10.24 15.12 7.63
CA SER A 107 -11.22 16.19 7.69
C SER A 107 -11.94 16.47 6.36
N LEU A 108 -11.53 15.86 5.25
CA LEU A 108 -12.19 16.08 3.96
C LEU A 108 -13.64 15.54 4.00
N PRO A 109 -14.62 16.31 3.52
CA PRO A 109 -16.01 15.88 3.47
C PRO A 109 -16.17 14.83 2.38
N LEU A 110 -16.11 13.57 2.77
CA LEU A 110 -16.51 12.46 1.92
C LEU A 110 -18.02 12.30 2.00
N LEU A 111 -18.69 12.29 0.83
CA LEU A 111 -20.15 12.25 0.72
C LEU A 111 -20.79 11.05 1.43
N HIS A 112 -20.02 9.98 1.65
CA HIS A 112 -20.49 8.79 2.35
C HIS A 112 -19.44 8.29 3.33
N GLU A 113 -19.92 7.91 4.52
CA GLU A 113 -19.07 7.25 5.51
C GLU A 113 -18.69 5.86 5.03
N VAL A 114 -17.43 5.51 5.22
CA VAL A 114 -16.97 4.14 5.08
C VAL A 114 -17.00 3.52 6.47
N THR A 115 -18.03 2.73 6.75
CA THR A 115 -18.11 1.95 7.97
C THR A 115 -17.45 0.60 7.74
N LEU A 116 -16.59 0.21 8.68
CA LEU A 116 -15.99 -1.10 8.72
C LEU A 116 -16.69 -1.92 9.80
N GLU A 117 -16.95 -3.19 9.50
CA GLU A 117 -17.43 -4.16 10.46
C GLU A 117 -16.23 -4.94 11.03
N GLY A 118 -16.10 -5.00 12.36
CA GLY A 118 -15.07 -5.78 13.05
C GLY A 118 -14.28 -4.99 14.10
N ASP A 119 -13.41 -5.70 14.83
CA ASP A 119 -12.46 -5.08 15.75
C ASP A 119 -11.20 -4.66 14.97
N ILE A 120 -11.00 -3.35 14.89
CA ILE A 120 -9.98 -2.74 14.05
C ILE A 120 -8.81 -2.33 14.95
N PRO A 121 -7.59 -2.85 14.73
CA PRO A 121 -6.43 -2.46 15.49
C PRO A 121 -6.06 -0.98 15.24
N PHE A 122 -5.47 -0.33 16.24
CA PHE A 122 -4.98 1.06 16.16
C PHE A 122 -3.69 1.19 15.33
N ASP A 123 -3.71 0.68 14.10
CA ASP A 123 -2.60 0.80 13.15
C ASP A 123 -3.15 1.21 11.77
N THR A 124 -2.82 2.43 11.36
CA THR A 124 -3.22 2.99 10.06
C THR A 124 -2.62 2.22 8.89
N ALA A 125 -1.37 1.74 9.00
CA ALA A 125 -0.72 1.00 7.91
C ALA A 125 -1.39 -0.36 7.70
N SER A 126 -1.64 -1.10 8.80
CA SER A 126 -2.37 -2.37 8.77
C SER A 126 -3.77 -2.21 8.17
N CYS A 127 -4.53 -1.20 8.60
CA CYS A 127 -5.87 -0.95 8.08
C CYS A 127 -5.85 -0.57 6.60
N GLY A 128 -4.95 0.33 6.21
CA GLY A 128 -4.78 0.74 4.82
C GLY A 128 -4.41 -0.42 3.91
N ALA A 129 -3.49 -1.29 4.34
CA ALA A 129 -3.08 -2.47 3.60
C ALA A 129 -4.25 -3.46 3.42
N THR A 130 -5.00 -3.75 4.48
CA THR A 130 -6.22 -4.58 4.41
C THR A 130 -7.23 -4.00 3.43
N PHE A 131 -7.48 -2.69 3.51
CA PHE A 131 -8.40 -2.01 2.60
C PHE A 131 -7.94 -2.12 1.14
N LEU A 132 -6.67 -1.79 0.85
CA LEU A 132 -6.11 -1.88 -0.50
C LEU A 132 -6.25 -3.29 -1.07
N LEU A 133 -5.88 -4.32 -0.31
CA LEU A 133 -6.01 -5.71 -0.75
C LEU A 133 -7.47 -6.12 -1.00
N GLY A 134 -8.41 -5.59 -0.20
CA GLY A 134 -9.85 -5.79 -0.39
C GLY A 134 -10.40 -5.16 -1.67
N GLN A 135 -9.81 -4.04 -2.12
CA GLN A 135 -10.20 -3.39 -3.38
C GLN A 135 -9.73 -4.14 -4.63
N PHE A 136 -8.78 -5.07 -4.50
CA PHE A 136 -8.19 -5.80 -5.63
C PHE A 136 -8.22 -7.32 -5.42
N PRO A 137 -9.41 -7.95 -5.29
CA PRO A 137 -9.52 -9.40 -5.07
C PRO A 137 -8.89 -10.24 -6.20
N GLY A 138 -8.92 -9.75 -7.44
CA GLY A 138 -8.31 -10.40 -8.61
C GLY A 138 -6.80 -10.19 -8.78
N LEU A 139 -6.13 -9.47 -7.87
CA LEU A 139 -4.70 -9.18 -8.02
C LEU A 139 -3.87 -10.48 -7.96
N PRO A 140 -3.00 -10.77 -8.95
CA PRO A 140 -2.15 -11.96 -8.94
C PRO A 140 -1.24 -12.02 -7.72
N ALA A 141 -0.88 -13.24 -7.30
CA ALA A 141 0.04 -13.47 -6.19
C ALA A 141 1.34 -12.67 -6.32
N ALA A 142 1.91 -12.59 -7.53
CA ALA A 142 3.12 -11.81 -7.83
C ALA A 142 3.02 -10.34 -7.41
N LEU A 143 1.88 -9.70 -7.65
CA LEU A 143 1.64 -8.30 -7.31
C LEU A 143 1.21 -8.14 -5.85
N ARG A 144 0.42 -9.07 -5.30
CA ARG A 144 0.06 -9.08 -3.87
C ARG A 144 1.29 -9.19 -2.98
N GLN A 145 2.19 -10.12 -3.27
CA GLN A 145 3.44 -10.32 -2.53
C GLN A 145 4.29 -9.04 -2.55
N ARG A 146 4.40 -8.39 -3.72
CA ARG A 146 5.14 -7.14 -3.89
C ARG A 146 4.47 -5.94 -3.23
N LEU A 147 3.14 -5.89 -3.21
CA LEU A 147 2.38 -4.90 -2.45
C LEU A 147 2.71 -5.02 -0.96
N MET A 148 2.79 -6.24 -0.43
CA MET A 148 3.12 -6.47 0.98
C MET A 148 4.56 -6.07 1.36
N LEU A 149 5.49 -6.01 0.40
CA LEU A 149 6.86 -5.55 0.66
C LEU A 149 6.92 -4.07 1.07
N HIS A 150 5.92 -3.26 0.72
CA HIS A 150 5.83 -1.86 1.15
C HIS A 150 5.65 -1.69 2.66
N PHE A 151 5.16 -2.74 3.32
CA PHE A 151 4.81 -2.72 4.74
C PHE A 151 5.82 -3.50 5.58
N PRO A 152 5.88 -3.27 6.90
CA PRO A 152 6.77 -4.05 7.76
C PRO A 152 6.53 -5.57 7.68
N SER A 153 7.62 -6.34 7.59
CA SER A 153 7.66 -7.80 7.46
C SER A 153 6.93 -8.61 8.53
N GLY A 154 6.62 -8.02 9.69
CA GLY A 154 5.82 -8.64 10.76
C GLY A 154 4.46 -7.99 10.96
N MET A 155 4.04 -7.07 10.09
CA MET A 155 2.76 -6.38 10.21
C MET A 155 1.61 -7.37 10.01
N ALA A 156 0.78 -7.54 11.03
CA ALA A 156 -0.48 -8.25 10.90
C ALA A 156 -1.48 -7.39 10.13
N LEU A 157 -2.21 -7.98 9.19
CA LEU A 157 -3.33 -7.31 8.53
C LEU A 157 -4.52 -7.20 9.48
N ALA A 158 -5.20 -6.08 9.44
CA ALA A 158 -6.43 -5.85 10.19
C ALA A 158 -7.52 -6.82 9.74
N GLN A 159 -8.35 -7.28 10.68
CA GLN A 159 -9.38 -8.29 10.44
C GLN A 159 -10.73 -7.65 10.12
N PHE A 160 -10.85 -7.09 8.92
CA PHE A 160 -12.13 -6.60 8.40
C PHE A 160 -12.23 -6.85 6.89
N THR A 161 -13.44 -6.67 6.35
CA THR A 161 -13.66 -6.74 4.90
C THR A 161 -13.86 -5.34 4.32
N ALA A 162 -13.21 -5.07 3.19
CA ALA A 162 -13.41 -3.86 2.41
C ALA A 162 -13.84 -4.27 0.99
N PRO A 163 -15.13 -4.63 0.79
CA PRO A 163 -15.62 -5.00 -0.53
C PRO A 163 -15.46 -3.84 -1.51
N LYS A 164 -15.41 -4.11 -2.81
CA LYS A 164 -15.31 -3.05 -3.80
C LYS A 164 -16.66 -2.34 -3.95
N THR A 165 -16.77 -1.13 -3.42
CA THR A 165 -17.97 -0.26 -3.51
C THR A 165 -17.58 1.09 -4.12
N LEU A 166 -18.56 1.86 -4.60
CA LEU A 166 -18.29 3.19 -5.17
C LEU A 166 -17.63 4.12 -4.14
N ASN A 167 -18.04 4.03 -2.88
CA ASN A 167 -17.46 4.81 -1.78
C ASN A 167 -16.00 4.41 -1.51
N HIS A 168 -15.70 3.11 -1.53
CA HIS A 168 -14.33 2.63 -1.34
C HIS A 168 -13.42 2.99 -2.52
N ILE A 169 -13.94 2.95 -3.75
CA ILE A 169 -13.23 3.42 -4.95
C ILE A 169 -12.93 4.92 -4.84
N ASN A 170 -13.88 5.73 -4.37
CA ASN A 170 -13.68 7.17 -4.20
C ASN A 170 -12.63 7.47 -3.12
N LEU A 171 -12.70 6.79 -1.97
CA LEU A 171 -11.68 6.90 -0.92
C LEU A 171 -10.29 6.52 -1.45
N LEU A 172 -10.18 5.42 -2.20
CA LEU A 172 -8.94 4.98 -2.84
C LEU A 172 -8.37 6.06 -3.77
N ARG A 173 -9.20 6.62 -4.66
CA ARG A 173 -8.78 7.66 -5.60
C ARG A 173 -8.36 8.94 -4.88
N MET A 174 -9.12 9.34 -3.87
CA MET A 174 -8.77 10.50 -3.04
C MET A 174 -7.44 10.30 -2.34
N ALA A 175 -7.20 9.14 -1.73
CA ALA A 175 -5.96 8.84 -1.03
C ALA A 175 -4.74 8.89 -1.97
N PHE A 176 -4.82 8.27 -3.15
CA PHE A 176 -3.73 8.34 -4.14
C PHE A 176 -3.52 9.75 -4.68
N THR A 177 -4.60 10.49 -4.95
CA THR A 177 -4.52 11.88 -5.43
C THR A 177 -3.87 12.76 -4.37
N TYR A 178 -4.29 12.61 -3.12
CA TYR A 178 -3.76 13.40 -2.01
C TYR A 178 -2.29 13.06 -1.72
N ALA A 179 -1.94 11.77 -1.69
CA ALA A 179 -0.56 11.32 -1.56
C ALA A 179 0.35 11.85 -2.68
N HIS A 180 -0.18 12.00 -3.90
CA HIS A 180 0.61 12.49 -5.03
C HIS A 180 0.87 14.01 -4.98
N HIS A 181 -0.10 14.79 -4.51
CA HIS A 181 -0.02 16.26 -4.53
C HIS A 181 0.49 16.89 -3.24
N TYR A 182 0.34 16.21 -2.11
CA TYR A 182 0.61 16.78 -0.79
C TYR A 182 1.69 16.04 0.00
N TYR A 183 2.31 14.99 -0.57
CA TYR A 183 3.48 14.34 0.01
C TYR A 183 4.69 14.34 -0.93
#